data_AF-A0A173VFW5-F1
#
_entry.id   AF-A0A173VFW5-F1
#
_cell.length_a   1.000
_cell.length_b   1.000
_cell.length_c   1.000
_cell.angle_alpha   90.00
_cell.angle_beta   90.00
_cell.angle_gamma   90.00
#
_symmetry.space_group_name_H-M   'P 1'
#
loop_
_entity.id
_entity.type
_entity.pdbx_description
1 polymer ?
#
loop_
_entity_poly.entity_id
_entity_poly.type
_entity_poly.pdbx_seq_one_letter_code
_entity_poly.pdbx_strand_id
1 'polypeptide(L)'
;MVIAFAIVTLFCMNGCNKKTVSALLSTLCVLAMVMTVFSLVVHHTEELDFSTMEYLDLRSIDNPEEIFYAEILLSGLGAIMDVAVDISTALSEIIKLKPEISFRQLFRSGREIGHDIMGTMINILLFVFISGLIPMCLIRMNNDVSFLTIIRLHIPCELCRFFVESIGIVLAIPVSVLITSGILKSNLKKRTTLC
;
A
#
# COMPACT_ATOMS: atom_id res chain seq x y z
N MET A 1 9.91 -11.82 -3.13
CA MET A 1 8.91 -11.72 -4.22
C MET A 1 8.33 -10.33 -4.39
N VAL A 2 7.85 -9.67 -3.32
CA VAL A 2 7.20 -8.34 -3.34
C VAL A 2 7.97 -7.29 -4.16
N ILE A 3 9.28 -7.16 -3.95
CA ILE A 3 10.14 -6.20 -4.67
C ILE A 3 10.19 -6.52 -6.18
N ALA A 4 10.28 -7.79 -6.55
CA ALA A 4 10.31 -8.20 -7.96
C ALA A 4 8.96 -7.91 -8.64
N PHE A 5 7.85 -8.18 -7.95
CA PHE A 5 6.51 -7.85 -8.46
C PHE A 5 6.35 -6.33 -8.65
N ALA A 6 6.74 -5.52 -7.67
CA ALA A 6 6.70 -4.06 -7.76
C ALA A 6 7.52 -3.54 -8.95
N ILE A 7 8.75 -4.05 -9.13
CA ILE A 7 9.63 -3.65 -10.24
C ILE A 7 9.00 -4.01 -11.58
N VAL A 8 8.54 -5.25 -11.74
CA VAL A 8 7.98 -5.75 -13.01
C VAL A 8 6.72 -4.96 -13.36
N THR A 9 5.78 -4.82 -12.43
CA THR A 9 4.51 -4.13 -12.66
C THR A 9 4.73 -2.65 -13.00
N LEU A 10 5.59 -1.95 -12.25
CA LEU A 10 5.89 -0.54 -12.51
C LEU A 10 6.58 -0.31 -13.85
N PHE A 11 7.53 -1.17 -14.22
CA PHE A 11 8.20 -1.08 -15.52
C PHE A 11 7.24 -1.40 -16.67
N CYS A 12 6.36 -2.39 -16.50
CA CYS A 12 5.41 -2.78 -17.54
C CYS A 12 4.35 -1.70 -17.77
N MET A 13 3.87 -1.04 -16.71
CA MET A 13 2.82 -0.01 -16.81
C MET A 13 3.34 1.36 -17.25
N ASN A 14 4.48 1.82 -16.72
CA ASN A 14 4.95 3.21 -16.88
C ASN A 14 6.24 3.36 -17.71
N GLY A 15 6.88 2.25 -18.09
CA GLY A 15 8.18 2.22 -18.77
C GLY A 15 9.33 2.76 -17.91
N CYS A 16 10.53 2.81 -18.51
CA CYS A 16 11.75 3.34 -17.89
C CYS A 16 11.72 4.88 -17.78
N ASN A 17 10.94 5.43 -16.87
CA ASN A 17 10.86 6.87 -16.64
C ASN A 17 11.28 7.26 -15.22
N LYS A 18 11.74 8.50 -15.05
CA LYS A 18 12.14 9.03 -13.74
C LYS A 18 10.97 9.09 -12.74
N LYS A 19 9.74 9.26 -13.25
CA LYS A 19 8.51 9.13 -12.45
C LYS A 19 8.32 7.71 -11.91
N THR A 20 8.66 6.69 -12.68
CA THR A 20 8.57 5.28 -12.29
C THR A 20 9.57 4.96 -11.17
N VAL A 21 10.80 5.48 -11.28
CA VAL A 21 11.83 5.33 -10.23
C VAL A 21 11.41 6.02 -8.93
N SER A 22 10.81 7.22 -9.05
CA SER A 22 10.26 7.94 -7.90
C SER A 22 9.14 7.17 -7.22
N ALA A 23 8.20 6.65 -8.00
CA ALA A 23 7.09 5.84 -7.50
C ALA A 23 7.61 4.58 -6.80
N LEU A 24 8.53 3.83 -7.44
CA LEU A 24 9.13 2.63 -6.86
C LEU A 24 9.80 2.90 -5.51
N LEU A 25 10.63 3.95 -5.43
CA LEU A 25 11.32 4.31 -4.19
C LEU A 25 10.32 4.72 -3.09
N SER A 26 9.26 5.44 -3.47
CA SER A 26 8.19 5.82 -2.55
C SER A 26 7.44 4.61 -2.02
N THR A 27 7.04 3.68 -2.89
CA THR A 27 6.37 2.44 -2.52
C THR A 27 7.23 1.60 -1.57
N LEU A 28 8.53 1.45 -1.86
CA LEU A 28 9.45 0.70 -0.99
C LEU A 28 9.62 1.36 0.39
N CYS A 29 9.75 2.69 0.45
CA CYS A 29 9.84 3.42 1.71
C CYS A 29 8.55 3.27 2.54
N VAL A 30 7.38 3.42 1.92
CA VAL A 30 6.10 3.31 2.62
C VAL A 30 5.86 1.89 3.11
N LEU A 31 6.16 0.87 2.29
CA LEU A 31 6.07 -0.52 2.71
C LEU A 31 6.99 -0.81 3.90
N ALA A 32 8.22 -0.31 3.88
CA ALA A 32 9.13 -0.46 5.03
C ALA A 32 8.56 0.20 6.30
N MET A 33 7.95 1.38 6.18
CA MET A 33 7.31 2.06 7.31
C MET A 33 6.10 1.28 7.83
N VAL A 34 5.20 0.83 6.95
CA VAL A 34 4.02 0.03 7.32
C VAL A 34 4.44 -1.27 8.00
N MET A 35 5.45 -1.97 7.46
CA MET A 35 5.98 -3.19 8.08
C MET A 35 6.58 -2.93 9.46
N THR A 36 7.29 -1.82 9.62
CA THR A 36 7.87 -1.46 10.92
C THR A 36 6.77 -1.18 11.95
N VAL A 37 5.76 -0.39 11.56
CA VAL A 37 4.60 -0.10 12.42
C VAL A 37 3.86 -1.39 12.76
N PHE A 38 3.60 -2.23 11.77
CA PHE A 38 2.90 -3.49 11.97
C PHE A 38 3.67 -4.44 12.90
N SER A 39 4.97 -4.62 12.68
CA SER A 39 5.83 -5.45 13.54
C SER A 39 5.87 -4.93 14.98
N LEU A 40 5.88 -3.61 15.15
CA LEU A 40 5.86 -2.98 16.48
C LEU A 40 4.52 -3.22 17.19
N VAL A 41 3.41 -3.13 16.48
CA VAL A 41 2.08 -3.44 17.02
C VAL A 41 1.98 -4.90 17.42
N VAL A 42 2.43 -5.83 16.57
CA VAL A 42 2.43 -7.28 16.86
C VAL A 42 3.28 -7.58 18.10
N HIS A 43 4.49 -7.03 18.18
CA HIS A 43 5.38 -7.22 19.33
C HIS A 43 4.78 -6.66 20.64
N HIS A 44 3.97 -5.61 20.58
CA HIS A 44 3.35 -5.04 21.79
C HIS A 44 2.05 -5.72 22.19
N THR A 45 1.45 -6.54 21.31
CA THR A 45 0.11 -7.09 21.53
C THR A 45 0.12 -8.51 22.08
N GLU A 46 1.25 -9.24 22.09
CA GLU A 46 1.53 -10.60 22.66
C GLU A 46 0.51 -11.75 22.41
N GLU A 47 -0.71 -11.49 21.95
CA GLU A 47 -1.81 -12.43 21.79
C GLU A 47 -2.61 -12.12 20.51
N LEU A 48 -1.94 -11.99 19.36
CA LEU A 48 -2.65 -12.26 18.11
C LEU A 48 -2.77 -13.77 18.02
N ASP A 49 -3.94 -14.29 18.39
CA ASP A 49 -4.26 -15.70 18.26
C ASP A 49 -4.38 -16.06 16.77
N PHE A 50 -3.23 -16.32 16.15
CA PHE A 50 -3.14 -16.78 14.76
C PHE A 50 -3.81 -18.16 14.57
N SER A 51 -4.27 -18.79 15.66
CA SER A 51 -4.92 -20.10 15.65
C SER A 51 -6.25 -20.15 14.87
N THR A 52 -6.81 -19.00 14.51
CA THR A 52 -8.06 -18.93 13.73
C THR A 52 -7.94 -18.47 12.30
N MET A 53 -6.72 -18.24 11.83
CA MET A 53 -6.47 -17.99 10.42
C MET A 53 -6.56 -19.30 9.63
N GLU A 54 -7.08 -19.21 8.41
CA GLU A 54 -7.37 -20.34 7.50
C GLU A 54 -6.16 -21.24 7.20
N TYR A 55 -4.96 -20.77 7.52
CA TYR A 55 -3.69 -21.45 7.31
C TYR A 55 -3.48 -22.73 8.13
N LEU A 56 -4.26 -22.97 9.19
CA LEU A 56 -4.09 -24.17 10.03
C LEU A 56 -4.74 -25.45 9.49
N ASP A 57 -5.70 -25.37 8.58
CA ASP A 57 -6.25 -26.57 7.91
C ASP A 57 -5.30 -27.11 6.83
N LEU A 58 -4.31 -26.32 6.41
CA LEU A 58 -3.17 -26.79 5.62
C LEU A 58 -2.14 -27.38 6.58
N ARG A 59 -2.29 -28.69 6.85
CA ARG A 59 -1.54 -29.55 7.79
C ARG A 59 0.00 -29.60 7.64
N SER A 60 0.64 -28.57 7.08
CA SER A 60 2.05 -28.55 6.70
C SER A 60 2.60 -27.12 6.54
N ILE A 61 2.16 -26.17 7.37
CA ILE A 61 2.73 -24.82 7.40
C ILE A 61 3.35 -24.60 8.78
N ASP A 62 4.69 -24.63 8.82
CA ASP A 62 5.46 -24.52 10.06
C ASP A 62 5.39 -23.10 10.69
N ASN A 63 5.02 -22.07 9.91
CA ASN A 63 4.98 -20.66 10.36
C ASN A 63 3.76 -19.88 9.79
N PRO A 64 2.57 -19.90 10.42
CA PRO A 64 1.38 -19.16 9.97
C PRO A 64 1.56 -17.63 10.01
N GLU A 65 2.44 -17.14 10.90
CA GLU A 65 2.77 -15.72 11.02
C GLU A 65 3.38 -15.17 9.72
N GLU A 66 4.33 -15.90 9.12
CA GLU A 66 5.02 -15.49 7.90
C GLU A 66 4.07 -15.28 6.73
N ILE A 67 3.00 -16.09 6.66
CA ILE A 67 2.02 -15.97 5.59
C ILE A 67 1.14 -14.75 5.81
N PHE A 68 0.76 -14.46 7.05
CA PHE A 68 0.02 -13.23 7.36
C PHE A 68 0.83 -11.97 7.00
N TYR A 69 2.14 -11.97 7.30
CA TYR A 69 3.05 -10.90 6.86
C TYR A 69 3.12 -10.80 5.33
N ALA A 70 3.21 -11.94 4.62
CA ALA A 70 3.26 -11.96 3.16
C ALA A 70 1.96 -11.44 2.53
N GLU A 71 0.81 -11.76 3.14
CA GLU A 71 -0.51 -11.34 2.71
C GLU A 71 -0.71 -9.82 2.85
N ILE A 72 -0.38 -9.26 4.02
CA ILE A 72 -0.38 -7.81 4.26
C ILE A 72 0.55 -7.10 3.28
N LEU A 73 1.75 -7.64 3.07
CA LEU A 73 2.72 -7.07 2.13
C LEU A 73 2.21 -7.08 0.70
N LEU A 74 1.61 -8.17 0.25
CA LEU A 74 1.15 -8.33 -1.12
C LEU A 74 -0.09 -7.47 -1.40
N SER A 75 -1.06 -7.50 -0.48
CA SER A 75 -2.30 -6.71 -0.58
C SER A 75 -2.00 -5.21 -0.47
N GLY A 76 -1.25 -4.80 0.56
CA GLY A 76 -0.86 -3.40 0.76
C GLY A 76 0.06 -2.84 -0.34
N LEU A 77 0.93 -3.67 -0.94
CA LEU A 77 1.79 -3.24 -2.05
C LEU A 77 0.96 -2.65 -3.20
N GLY A 78 -0.14 -3.29 -3.58
CA GLY A 78 -0.97 -2.85 -4.71
C GLY A 78 -1.52 -1.44 -4.50
N ALA A 79 -2.16 -1.23 -3.35
CA ALA A 79 -2.77 0.06 -3.01
C ALA A 79 -1.73 1.18 -2.85
N ILE A 80 -0.60 0.90 -2.18
CA ILE A 80 0.48 1.88 -1.99
C ILE A 80 1.14 2.22 -3.33
N MET A 81 1.32 1.23 -4.20
CA MET A 81 1.91 1.41 -5.53
C MET A 81 1.04 2.30 -6.41
N ASP A 82 -0.28 2.09 -6.41
CA ASP A 82 -1.22 2.87 -7.21
C ASP A 82 -1.16 4.37 -6.82
N VAL A 83 -1.26 4.65 -5.51
CA VAL A 83 -1.14 6.02 -4.97
C VAL A 83 0.22 6.65 -5.28
N ALA A 84 1.31 5.89 -5.13
CA ALA A 84 2.65 6.39 -5.41
C ALA A 84 2.84 6.76 -6.90
N VAL A 85 2.27 5.97 -7.81
CA VAL A 85 2.31 6.21 -9.26
C VAL A 85 1.48 7.45 -9.63
N ASP A 86 0.27 7.57 -9.10
CA ASP A 86 -0.62 8.70 -9.38
C ASP A 86 0.00 10.02 -8.94
N ILE A 87 0.49 10.07 -7.69
CA ILE A 87 1.17 11.25 -7.15
C ILE A 87 2.44 11.56 -7.96
N SER A 88 3.25 10.55 -8.27
CA SER A 88 4.48 10.75 -9.04
C SER A 88 4.20 11.32 -10.44
N THR A 89 3.13 10.84 -11.07
CA THR A 89 2.71 11.28 -12.40
C THR A 89 2.14 12.68 -12.36
N ALA A 90 1.22 12.98 -11.43
CA ALA A 90 0.61 14.29 -11.29
C ALA A 90 1.65 15.39 -10.97
N LEU A 91 2.57 15.12 -10.03
CA LEU A 91 3.64 16.05 -9.71
C LEU A 91 4.62 16.24 -10.88
N SER A 92 4.90 15.17 -11.64
CA SER A 92 5.74 15.29 -12.83
C SER A 92 5.10 16.19 -13.89
N GLU A 93 3.80 16.13 -14.08
CA GLU A 93 3.06 17.00 -15.00
C GLU A 93 3.12 18.47 -14.55
N ILE A 94 2.90 18.73 -13.25
CA ILE A 94 2.98 20.09 -12.68
C ILE A 94 4.37 20.69 -12.90
N ILE A 95 5.44 19.92 -12.65
CA ILE A 95 6.82 20.37 -12.81
C ILE A 95 7.15 20.66 -14.28
N LYS A 96 6.64 19.86 -15.23
CA LYS A 96 6.82 20.11 -16.67
C LYS A 96 6.17 21.42 -17.10
N LEU A 97 4.96 21.70 -16.61
CA LEU A 97 4.21 22.91 -16.95
C LEU A 97 4.75 24.16 -16.26
N LYS A 98 5.23 24.03 -15.01
CA LYS A 98 5.76 25.13 -14.20
C LYS A 98 7.10 24.74 -13.54
N PRO A 99 8.22 24.82 -14.26
CA PRO A 99 9.53 24.41 -13.74
C PRO A 99 10.04 25.28 -12.58
N GLU A 100 9.55 26.52 -12.46
CA GLU A 100 9.91 27.45 -11.37
C GLU A 100 9.13 27.22 -10.07
N ILE A 101 8.25 26.20 -10.01
CA ILE A 101 7.41 25.96 -8.84
C ILE A 101 8.24 25.71 -7.57
N SER A 102 7.86 26.38 -6.48
CA SER A 102 8.52 26.20 -5.19
C SER A 102 8.19 24.83 -4.59
N PHE A 103 9.11 24.28 -3.77
CA PHE A 103 8.90 22.97 -3.14
C PHE A 103 7.65 22.95 -2.24
N ARG A 104 7.38 24.06 -1.54
CA ARG A 104 6.19 24.20 -0.68
C ARG A 104 4.88 24.19 -1.48
N GLN A 105 4.85 24.88 -2.63
CA GLN A 105 3.67 24.87 -3.50
C GLN A 105 3.45 23.48 -4.09
N LEU A 106 4.52 22.82 -4.55
CA LEU A 106 4.44 21.46 -5.08
C LEU A 106 3.96 20.47 -4.01
N PHE A 107 4.46 20.58 -2.78
CA PHE A 107 4.02 19.75 -1.67
C PHE A 107 2.54 19.96 -1.34
N ARG A 108 2.08 21.22 -1.30
CA ARG A 108 0.67 21.56 -1.07
C ARG A 108 -0.23 20.98 -2.17
N SER A 109 0.15 21.16 -3.44
CA SER A 109 -0.61 20.60 -4.57
C SER A 109 -0.63 19.08 -4.55
N GLY A 110 0.50 18.42 -4.27
CA GLY A 110 0.57 16.97 -4.15
C GLY A 110 -0.29 16.42 -3.00
N ARG A 111 -0.33 17.12 -1.87
CA ARG A 111 -1.19 16.76 -0.74
C ARG A 111 -2.68 16.89 -1.10
N GLU A 112 -3.07 17.95 -1.79
CA GLU A 112 -4.47 18.16 -2.21
C GLU A 112 -4.92 17.04 -3.17
N ILE A 113 -4.10 16.74 -4.18
CA ILE A 113 -4.36 15.65 -5.13
C ILE A 113 -4.42 14.30 -4.40
N GLY A 114 -3.50 14.08 -3.46
CA GLY A 114 -3.50 12.86 -2.66
C GLY A 114 -4.74 12.73 -1.78
N HIS A 115 -5.28 13.83 -1.25
CA HIS A 115 -6.51 13.82 -0.47
C HIS A 115 -7.71 13.36 -1.31
N ASP A 116 -7.80 13.82 -2.56
CA ASP A 116 -8.87 13.41 -3.49
C ASP A 116 -8.78 11.91 -3.84
N ILE A 117 -7.56 11.40 -4.08
CA ILE A 117 -7.33 9.99 -4.42
C ILE A 117 -7.48 9.08 -3.20
N MET A 118 -7.17 9.55 -2.00
CA MET A 118 -7.27 8.77 -0.77
C MET A 118 -8.67 8.19 -0.57
N GLY A 119 -9.71 9.00 -0.80
CA GLY A 119 -11.10 8.59 -0.62
C GLY A 119 -11.52 7.50 -1.60
N THR A 120 -11.12 7.62 -2.86
CA THR A 120 -11.46 6.62 -3.89
C THR A 120 -10.73 5.30 -3.63
N MET A 121 -9.46 5.34 -3.23
CA MET A 121 -8.68 4.14 -2.94
C MET A 121 -9.20 3.40 -1.70
N ILE A 122 -9.52 4.10 -0.61
CA ILE A 122 -10.10 3.48 0.59
C ILE A 122 -11.45 2.82 0.25
N ASN A 123 -12.27 3.43 -0.60
CA ASN A 123 -13.54 2.85 -1.02
C ASN A 123 -13.34 1.56 -1.83
N ILE A 124 -12.33 1.52 -2.71
CA ILE A 124 -11.95 0.30 -3.44
C ILE A 124 -11.53 -0.79 -2.45
N LEU A 125 -10.67 -0.48 -1.47
CA LEU A 125 -10.26 -1.44 -0.44
C LEU A 125 -11.46 -1.98 0.35
N LEU A 126 -12.41 -1.11 0.70
CA LEU A 126 -13.60 -1.50 1.44
C LEU A 126 -14.45 -2.48 0.63
N PHE A 127 -14.61 -2.26 -0.67
CA PHE A 127 -15.30 -3.22 -1.53
C PHE A 127 -14.54 -4.53 -1.70
N VAL A 128 -13.22 -4.48 -1.83
CA VAL A 128 -12.38 -5.69 -1.88
C VAL A 128 -12.56 -6.51 -0.61
N PHE A 129 -12.50 -5.87 0.56
CA PHE A 129 -12.76 -6.50 1.86
C PHE A 129 -14.15 -7.15 1.91
N ILE A 130 -15.23 -6.41 1.60
CA ILE A 130 -16.60 -6.96 1.64
C ILE A 130 -16.74 -8.13 0.66
N SER A 131 -16.20 -7.99 -0.56
CA SER A 131 -16.28 -9.03 -1.59
C SER A 131 -15.50 -10.28 -1.23
N GLY A 132 -14.37 -10.15 -0.53
CA GLY A 132 -13.56 -11.27 -0.04
C GLY A 132 -14.25 -12.09 1.05
N LEU A 133 -15.09 -11.44 1.88
CA LEU A 133 -15.84 -12.12 2.94
C LEU A 133 -16.97 -13.03 2.40
N ILE A 134 -17.55 -12.72 1.24
CA ILE A 134 -18.69 -13.48 0.67
C ILE A 134 -18.34 -14.96 0.39
N PRO A 135 -17.33 -15.28 -0.44
CA PRO A 135 -16.98 -16.67 -0.74
C PRO A 135 -16.55 -17.42 0.52
N MET A 136 -15.83 -16.75 1.42
CA MET A 136 -15.36 -17.33 2.67
C MET A 136 -16.53 -17.72 3.58
N CYS A 137 -17.53 -16.84 3.73
CA CYS A 137 -18.77 -17.14 4.44
C CYS A 137 -19.51 -18.32 3.81
N LEU A 138 -19.65 -18.36 2.48
CA LEU A 138 -20.36 -19.43 1.78
C LEU A 138 -19.71 -20.80 1.99
N ILE A 139 -18.39 -20.90 1.87
CA ILE A 139 -17.66 -22.16 2.07
C ILE A 139 -17.80 -22.65 3.51
N ARG A 140 -17.67 -21.77 4.51
CA ARG A 140 -17.76 -22.16 5.92
C ARG A 140 -19.17 -22.54 6.35
N MET A 141 -20.18 -21.85 5.85
CA MET A 141 -21.59 -22.25 6.05
C MET A 141 -21.88 -23.63 5.47
N ASN A 142 -21.23 -24.01 4.37
CA ASN A 142 -21.36 -25.34 3.78
C ASN A 142 -20.63 -26.45 4.59
N ASN A 143 -19.70 -26.09 5.48
CA ASN A 143 -18.97 -27.02 6.35
C ASN A 143 -19.53 -27.05 7.79
N ASP A 144 -20.82 -26.74 7.97
CA ASP A 144 -21.51 -26.70 9.27
C ASP A 144 -20.90 -25.72 10.31
N VAL A 145 -20.06 -24.78 9.87
CA VAL A 145 -19.56 -23.71 10.74
C VAL A 145 -20.65 -22.66 10.93
N SER A 146 -21.05 -22.41 12.18
CA SER A 146 -22.04 -21.38 12.49
C SER A 146 -21.57 -20.00 12.01
N PHE A 147 -22.47 -19.28 11.34
CA PHE A 147 -22.24 -17.90 10.88
C PHE A 147 -21.72 -16.99 12.00
N LEU A 148 -22.21 -17.21 13.24
CA LEU A 148 -21.79 -16.44 14.41
C LEU A 148 -20.30 -16.66 14.76
N THR A 149 -19.78 -17.87 14.54
CA THR A 149 -18.36 -18.21 14.76
C THR A 149 -17.47 -17.56 13.71
N ILE A 150 -17.92 -17.49 12.45
CA ILE A 150 -17.20 -16.83 11.35
C ILE A 150 -17.05 -15.33 11.65
N ILE A 151 -18.14 -14.68 12.06
CA ILE A 151 -18.14 -13.27 12.44
C ILE A 151 -17.18 -13.01 13.59
N ARG A 152 -17.17 -13.87 14.62
CA ARG A 152 -16.39 -13.62 15.84
C ARG A 152 -14.88 -13.75 15.64
N LEU A 153 -14.45 -14.66 14.77
CA LEU A 153 -13.02 -15.01 14.66
C LEU A 153 -12.35 -14.45 13.40
N HIS A 154 -13.08 -14.29 12.29
CA HIS A 154 -12.46 -13.90 11.02
C HIS A 154 -12.60 -12.41 10.71
N ILE A 155 -13.78 -11.81 10.97
CA ILE A 155 -14.03 -10.39 10.67
C ILE A 155 -13.04 -9.46 11.40
N PRO A 156 -12.69 -9.65 12.69
CA PRO A 156 -11.76 -8.75 13.36
C PRO A 156 -10.37 -8.72 12.72
N CYS A 157 -9.86 -9.87 12.27
CA CYS A 157 -8.53 -9.95 11.67
C CYS A 157 -8.50 -9.29 10.29
N GLU A 158 -9.51 -9.56 9.45
CA GLU A 158 -9.68 -8.91 8.16
C GLU A 158 -9.88 -7.39 8.29
N LEU A 159 -10.57 -6.95 9.34
CA LEU A 159 -10.74 -5.54 9.64
C LEU A 159 -9.41 -4.89 10.08
N CYS A 160 -8.60 -5.57 10.89
CA CYS A 160 -7.24 -5.14 11.20
C CYS A 160 -6.40 -4.99 9.92
N ARG A 161 -6.47 -5.96 9.00
CA ARG A 161 -5.78 -5.90 7.69
C ARG A 161 -6.20 -4.64 6.91
N PHE A 162 -7.50 -4.42 6.77
CA PHE A 162 -8.05 -3.23 6.12
C PHE A 162 -7.56 -1.91 6.74
N PHE A 163 -7.51 -1.82 8.07
CA PHE A 163 -7.01 -0.62 8.75
C PHE A 163 -5.52 -0.39 8.52
N VAL A 164 -4.70 -1.45 8.58
CA VAL A 164 -3.24 -1.36 8.32
C VAL A 164 -2.98 -0.87 6.90
N GLU A 165 -3.70 -1.39 5.91
CA GLU A 165 -3.58 -0.97 4.51
C GLU A 165 -4.05 0.48 4.30
N SER A 166 -5.15 0.87 4.94
CA SER A 166 -5.67 2.24 4.90
C SER A 166 -4.67 3.25 5.47
N ILE A 167 -4.02 2.91 6.59
CA ILE A 167 -2.92 3.73 7.16
C ILE A 167 -1.75 3.81 6.17
N GLY A 168 -1.43 2.71 5.50
CA GLY A 168 -0.43 2.67 4.43
C GLY A 168 -0.72 3.65 3.29
N ILE A 169 -1.97 3.74 2.82
CA ILE A 169 -2.40 4.71 1.81
C ILE A 169 -2.21 6.15 2.30
N VAL A 170 -2.62 6.45 3.53
CA VAL A 170 -2.48 7.79 4.11
C VAL A 170 -1.02 8.21 4.22
N LEU A 171 -0.13 7.28 4.60
CA LEU A 171 1.31 7.50 4.66
C LEU A 171 1.96 7.58 3.27
N ALA A 172 1.39 6.89 2.28
CA ALA A 172 1.90 6.88 0.91
C ALA A 172 1.90 8.27 0.29
N ILE A 173 0.89 9.09 0.58
CA ILE A 173 0.73 10.44 0.04
C ILE A 173 1.93 11.35 0.41
N PRO A 174 2.19 11.67 1.70
CA PRO A 174 3.27 12.58 2.06
C PRO A 174 4.64 12.06 1.64
N VAL A 175 4.87 10.74 1.75
CA VAL A 175 6.15 10.12 1.37
C VAL A 175 6.38 10.23 -0.14
N SER A 176 5.37 9.92 -0.96
CA SER A 176 5.46 10.01 -2.42
C SER A 176 5.66 11.44 -2.89
N VAL A 177 4.99 12.40 -2.26
CA VAL A 177 5.17 13.83 -2.58
C VAL A 177 6.59 14.29 -2.26
N LEU A 178 7.15 13.92 -1.10
CA LEU A 178 8.51 14.30 -0.71
C LEU A 178 9.57 13.72 -1.65
N ILE A 179 9.50 12.41 -1.91
CA ILE A 179 10.49 11.71 -2.75
C ILE A 179 10.42 12.21 -4.19
N THR A 180 9.22 12.34 -4.75
CA THR A 180 9.01 12.84 -6.11
C THR A 180 9.51 14.27 -6.27
N SER A 181 9.14 15.14 -5.32
CA SER A 181 9.60 16.53 -5.35
C SER A 181 11.14 16.62 -5.26
N GLY A 182 11.78 15.77 -4.46
CA GLY A 182 13.24 15.71 -4.34
C GLY A 182 13.93 15.25 -5.63
N ILE A 183 13.49 14.12 -6.19
CA ILE A 183 14.12 13.51 -7.37
C ILE A 183 13.94 14.38 -8.62
N LEU A 184 12.72 14.89 -8.86
CA LEU A 184 12.44 15.67 -10.07
C LEU A 184 13.10 17.05 -10.01
N LYS A 185 13.12 17.72 -8.84
CA LYS A 185 13.75 19.04 -8.70
C LYS A 185 15.28 18.98 -8.75
N SER A 186 15.89 17.95 -8.16
CA SER A 186 17.34 17.71 -8.27
C SER A 186 17.79 17.55 -9.73
N ASN A 187 16.95 16.92 -10.56
CA ASN A 187 17.21 16.76 -11.98
C ASN A 187 17.09 18.06 -12.79
N LEU A 188 16.12 18.93 -12.47
CA LEU A 188 16.03 20.26 -13.10
C LEU A 188 17.27 21.08 -12.82
N LYS A 189 17.74 21.11 -11.56
CA LYS A 189 18.97 21.82 -11.18
C LYS A 189 20.16 21.32 -11.99
N LYS A 190 20.30 20.00 -12.17
CA LYS A 190 21.35 19.38 -13.00
C LYS A 190 21.29 19.77 -14.48
N ARG A 191 20.09 19.96 -15.07
CA ARG A 191 19.93 20.42 -16.45
C ARG A 191 20.29 21.89 -16.62
N THR A 192 19.93 22.74 -15.66
CA THR A 192 20.26 24.18 -15.70
C THR A 192 21.75 24.46 -15.43
N THR A 193 22.49 23.53 -14.82
CA THR A 193 23.96 23.69 -14.64
C THR A 193 24.77 23.21 -15.86
N LEU A 194 24.12 22.60 -16.84
CA LEU A 194 24.75 22.00 -18.03
C LEU A 194 24.55 22.82 -19.31
N CYS A 195 23.82 23.95 -19.23
CA CYS A 195 23.74 24.99 -20.26
C CYS A 195 24.45 26.24 -19.74
#